data_AF-A0A351BHN5-F1
#
_entry.id   AF-A0A351BHN5-F1
#
_cell.length_a   1.000
_cell.length_b   1.000
_cell.length_c   1.000
_cell.angle_alpha   90.00
_cell.angle_beta   90.00
_cell.angle_gamma   90.00
#
_symmetry.space_group_name_H-M   'P 1'
#
loop_
_entity.id
_entity.type
_entity.pdbx_description
1 polymer ?
#
loop_
_entity_poly.entity_id
_entity_poly.type
_entity_poly.pdbx_seq_one_letter_code
_entity_poly.pdbx_strand_id
1 'polypeptide(L)' 'LLIVDYIYFMSDGKVVALGTPDEIRASQHPFVHQFVFAEADGPVPFHYPAVPLAHELLGSAAHGGR' A
#
# COMPACT_ATOMS: atom_id res chain seq x y z
N LEU A 1 -0.85 12.94 -13.41
CA LEU A 1 -2.00 13.77 -12.99
C LEU A 1 -2.39 14.82 -14.04
N LEU A 2 -2.36 14.49 -15.34
CA LEU A 2 -2.57 15.49 -16.43
C LEU A 2 -3.87 15.29 -17.20
N ILE A 3 -4.71 14.35 -16.79
CA ILE A 3 -5.93 13.95 -17.52
C ILE A 3 -7.20 14.01 -16.66
N VAL A 4 -7.10 14.55 -15.43
CA VAL A 4 -8.21 14.64 -14.48
C VAL A 4 -8.22 16.01 -13.81
N ASP A 5 -9.41 16.51 -13.52
CA ASP A 5 -9.61 17.79 -12.81
C ASP A 5 -9.70 17.61 -11.29
N TYR A 6 -10.03 16.39 -10.83
CA TYR A 6 -10.22 16.09 -9.42
C TYR A 6 -9.89 14.63 -9.10
N ILE A 7 -9.39 14.40 -7.89
CA ILE A 7 -8.88 13.10 -7.44
C ILE A 7 -9.55 12.75 -6.12
N TYR A 8 -9.90 11.47 -5.99
CA TYR A 8 -10.32 10.86 -4.73
C TYR A 8 -9.41 9.67 -4.43
N PHE A 9 -8.77 9.69 -3.27
CA PHE A 9 -8.03 8.55 -2.74
C PHE A 9 -8.92 7.73 -1.82
N MET A 10 -8.96 6.42 -2.05
CA MET A 10 -9.77 5.48 -1.28
C MET A 10 -8.92 4.37 -0.67
N SER A 11 -9.17 4.05 0.60
CA SER A 11 -8.59 2.92 1.31
C SER A 11 -9.58 2.41 2.36
N ASP A 12 -9.62 1.10 2.61
CA ASP A 12 -10.57 0.44 3.54
C ASP A 12 -12.04 0.87 3.34
N GLY A 13 -12.44 1.07 2.09
CA GLY A 13 -13.79 1.49 1.72
C GLY A 13 -14.14 2.93 2.09
N LYS A 14 -13.16 3.77 2.45
CA LYS A 14 -13.34 5.18 2.84
C LYS A 14 -12.52 6.10 1.94
N VAL A 15 -12.99 7.33 1.76
CA VAL A 15 -12.20 8.40 1.15
C VAL A 15 -11.21 8.91 2.19
N VAL A 16 -9.92 8.83 1.87
CA VAL A 16 -8.82 9.21 2.76
C VAL A 16 -8.16 10.54 2.37
N ALA A 17 -8.28 10.96 1.12
CA ALA A 17 -7.91 12.29 0.64
C ALA A 17 -8.66 12.63 -0.65
N LEU A 18 -8.84 13.92 -0.94
CA LEU A 18 -9.48 14.41 -2.15
C LEU A 18 -8.98 15.81 -2.49
N GLY A 19 -9.01 16.18 -3.77
CA GLY A 19 -8.59 17.49 -4.23
C GLY A 19 -8.26 17.54 -5.72
N THR A 20 -7.90 18.73 -6.19
CA THR A 20 -7.32 18.96 -7.51
C THR A 20 -5.92 18.32 -7.64
N PRO A 21 -5.42 18.07 -8.85
CA PRO A 21 -4.06 17.60 -9.06
C PRO A 21 -2.97 18.37 -8.31
N ASP A 22 -3.09 19.69 -8.23
CA ASP A 22 -2.08 20.53 -7.59
C ASP A 22 -2.17 20.47 -6.06
N GLU A 23 -3.39 20.43 -5.50
CA GLU A 23 -3.60 20.19 -4.07
C GLU A 23 -3.05 18.81 -3.64
N ILE A 24 -3.25 17.77 -4.46
CA ILE A 24 -2.74 16.43 -4.19
C ILE A 24 -1.20 16.39 -4.23
N ARG A 25 -0.57 17.06 -5.20
CA ARG A 25 0.90 17.16 -5.28
C ARG A 25 1.51 17.92 -4.12
N ALA A 26 0.83 18.96 -3.64
CA ALA A 26 1.27 19.77 -2.51
C ALA A 26 0.90 19.18 -1.14
N SER A 27 0.19 18.05 -1.12
CA SER A 27 -0.29 17.44 0.12
C SER A 27 0.87 16.92 0.97
N GLN A 28 0.87 17.32 2.23
CA GLN A 28 1.77 16.79 3.26
C GLN A 28 1.18 15.60 4.02
N HIS A 29 0.02 15.09 3.58
CA HIS A 29 -0.58 13.91 4.19
C HIS A 29 0.31 12.69 3.87
N PRO A 30 0.84 11.96 4.88
CA PRO A 30 1.88 10.94 4.65
C PRO A 30 1.52 9.86 3.62
N PHE A 31 0.26 9.40 3.63
CA PHE A 31 -0.22 8.41 2.64
C PHE A 31 -0.24 8.96 1.21
N VAL A 32 -0.68 10.22 1.05
CA VAL A 32 -0.78 10.86 -0.27
C VAL A 32 0.62 11.12 -0.81
N HIS A 33 1.51 11.62 0.05
CA HIS A 33 2.90 11.86 -0.29
C HIS A 33 3.61 10.57 -0.71
N GLN A 34 3.54 9.52 0.12
CA GLN A 34 4.13 8.22 -0.18
C GLN A 34 3.65 7.68 -1.53
N PHE A 35 2.35 7.78 -1.82
CA PHE A 35 1.79 7.29 -3.09
C PHE A 35 2.21 8.14 -4.29
N VAL A 36 2.14 9.48 -4.18
CA VAL A 36 2.44 10.40 -5.29
C VAL A 36 3.93 10.38 -5.66
N PHE A 37 4.81 10.23 -4.66
CA PHE A 37 6.27 10.24 -4.85
C PHE A 37 6.89 8.83 -4.89
N ALA A 38 6.07 7.77 -4.79
CA ALA A 38 6.50 6.38 -4.79
C ALA A 38 7.60 6.08 -3.74
N GLU A 39 7.44 6.63 -2.53
CA GLU A 39 8.39 6.44 -1.44
C GLU A 39 8.31 5.00 -0.91
N ALA A 40 9.47 4.39 -0.68
CA ALA A 40 9.56 3.03 -0.14
C ALA A 40 9.07 2.94 1.31
N ASP A 41 9.31 4.00 2.08
CA ASP A 41 8.91 4.13 3.48
C ASP A 41 7.66 5.00 3.61
N GLY A 42 6.81 4.69 4.60
CA GLY A 42 5.62 5.48 4.88
C GLY A 42 4.55 4.71 5.66
N PRO A 43 3.33 5.27 5.77
CA PRO A 43 2.24 4.64 6.53
C PRO A 43 1.74 3.34 5.91
N VAL A 44 1.98 3.09 4.62
CA VAL A 44 1.65 1.81 3.99
C VAL A 44 2.90 0.92 4.02
N PRO A 45 2.93 -0.12 4.88
CA PRO A 45 4.07 -1.01 4.96
C PRO A 45 4.20 -1.83 3.68
N PHE A 46 5.41 -1.92 3.16
CA PHE A 46 5.69 -2.73 1.96
C PHE A 46 5.63 -4.23 2.25
N HIS A 47 5.94 -4.63 3.49
CA HIS A 47 5.87 -6.02 3.92
C HIS A 47 4.50 -6.33 4.52
N TYR A 48 3.73 -7.15 3.83
CA TYR A 48 2.54 -7.74 4.41
C TYR A 48 2.93 -8.95 5.27
N PRO A 49 2.31 -9.18 6.44
CA PRO A 49 2.57 -10.37 7.23
C PRO A 49 2.35 -11.64 6.40
N ALA A 50 3.34 -12.51 6.39
CA ALA A 50 3.29 -13.79 5.70
C ALA A 50 3.78 -14.90 6.62
N VAL A 51 3.32 -16.13 6.37
CA VAL A 51 3.88 -17.31 7.00
C VAL A 51 5.30 -17.56 6.44
N PRO A 52 6.17 -18.31 7.14
CA PRO A 52 7.48 -18.65 6.59
C PRO A 52 7.33 -19.30 5.22
N LEU A 53 8.17 -18.89 4.26
CA LEU A 53 8.10 -19.35 2.87
C LEU A 53 8.08 -20.88 2.76
N ALA A 54 8.85 -21.59 3.58
CA ALA A 54 8.87 -23.05 3.59
C ALA A 54 7.50 -23.65 3.95
N HIS A 55 6.77 -23.05 4.89
CA HIS A 55 5.43 -23.49 5.27
C HIS A 55 4.41 -23.22 4.15
N GLU A 56 4.53 -22.08 3.46
CA GLU A 56 3.68 -21.73 2.32
C GLU A 56 3.91 -22.66 1.12
N LEU A 57 5.17 -22.96 0.81
CA LEU A 57 5.54 -23.76 -0.36
C LEU A 57 5.43 -25.27 -0.16
N LEU A 58 5.75 -25.78 1.03
CA LEU A 58 5.86 -27.22 1.31
C LEU A 58 4.67 -27.77 2.09
N GLY A 59 3.83 -26.91 2.65
CA GLY A 59 2.75 -27.30 3.57
C GLY A 59 3.27 -28.04 4.82
N SER A 60 2.35 -28.48 5.68
CA SER A 60 2.66 -29.20 6.92
C SER A 60 3.18 -30.64 6.72
N ALA A 61 3.82 -30.95 5.59
CA ALA A 61 4.32 -32.29 5.24
C ALA A 61 5.84 -32.43 5.40
N ALA A 62 6.46 -31.63 6.26
CA ALA A 62 7.84 -31.83 6.71
C ALA A 62 7.91 -32.52 8.09
N HIS A 63 6.96 -33.40 8.45
CA HIS A 63 7.05 -34.29 9.61
C HIS A 63 6.38 -35.64 9.31
N GLY A 64 7.19 -36.59 8.83
CA GLY A 64 6.81 -37.99 8.65
C GLY A 64 8.04 -38.90 8.53
N GLY A 65 9.06 -38.61 9.33
CA GLY A 65 10.30 -39.40 9.44
C GLY A 65 10.45 -39.98 10.83
N ARG A 66 9.49 -40.81 11.26
CA ARG A 66 9.63 -41.94 12.18
C ARG A 66 8.50 -42.92 11.93
#